data_AF-A0A1V5X500-F1
#
_entry.id   AF-A0A1V5X500-F1
#
_cell.length_a   1.000
_cell.length_b   1.000
_cell.length_c   1.000
_cell.angle_alpha   90.00
_cell.angle_beta   90.00
_cell.angle_gamma   90.00
#
_symmetry.space_group_name_H-M   'P 1'
#
loop_
_entity.id
_entity.type
_entity.pdbx_description
1 polymer ?
#
loop_
_entity_poly.entity_id
_entity_poly.type
_entity_poly.pdbx_seq_one_letter_code
_entity_poly.pdbx_strand_id
1 'polypeptide(L)'
;MFYTQDMINEVMANDASFGDYASFGDYASFGDYARFGDGARFGDGARFGVGAIFGVGASFGRDAIFGDGTLFGYDASFGVGARFGVGASFGRDASFGANCKALQWVTL
;
A
#
# COMPACT_ATOMS: atom_id res chain seq x y z
N MET A 1 -2.48 0.93 -18.13
CA MET A 1 -2.30 -0.53 -18.25
C MET A 1 -0.83 -0.78 -18.55
N PHE A 2 -0.12 -1.63 -17.81
CA PHE A 2 -0.40 -3.08 -17.77
C PHE A 2 -0.32 -3.70 -16.37
N TYR A 3 -1.26 -4.62 -16.09
CA TYR A 3 -1.35 -5.49 -14.92
C TYR A 3 -1.00 -6.93 -15.35
N THR A 4 0.07 -7.49 -14.80
CA THR A 4 0.45 -8.93 -14.66
C THR A 4 1.68 -8.97 -13.73
N GLN A 5 1.99 -9.97 -12.89
CA GLN A 5 1.75 -11.42 -12.99
C GLN A 5 0.27 -11.81 -12.75
N ASP A 6 -0.37 -12.24 -13.83
CA ASP A 6 -1.80 -12.52 -14.07
C ASP A 6 -2.83 -11.85 -13.11
N MET A 7 -2.86 -10.51 -13.17
CA MET A 7 -3.84 -9.63 -12.53
C MET A 7 -3.98 -9.86 -11.03
N ILE A 8 -2.90 -9.60 -10.30
CA ILE A 8 -2.86 -9.77 -8.82
C ILE A 8 -3.05 -11.27 -8.43
N ASN A 9 -3.18 -12.14 -9.45
CA ASN A 9 -3.75 -13.48 -9.43
C ASN A 9 -5.02 -13.55 -8.59
N GLU A 10 -6.10 -12.92 -9.06
CA GLU A 10 -7.49 -13.26 -8.72
C GLU A 10 -7.80 -13.22 -7.22
N VAL A 11 -8.00 -12.03 -6.62
CA VAL A 11 -8.81 -11.92 -5.38
C VAL A 11 -8.34 -12.82 -4.22
N MET A 12 -7.04 -12.87 -3.89
CA MET A 12 -6.61 -13.46 -2.59
C MET A 12 -7.02 -12.60 -1.38
N ALA A 13 -7.63 -11.45 -1.68
CA ALA A 13 -8.28 -10.53 -0.80
C ALA A 13 -9.75 -10.41 -1.24
N ASN A 14 -10.71 -11.00 -0.52
CA ASN A 14 -12.13 -10.74 -0.76
C ASN A 14 -12.36 -9.22 -0.79
N ASP A 15 -12.92 -8.68 -1.88
CA ASP A 15 -13.32 -7.28 -2.04
C ASP A 15 -12.20 -6.21 -2.07
N ALA A 16 -11.00 -6.54 -2.57
CA ALA A 16 -9.99 -5.50 -2.84
C ALA A 16 -10.38 -4.59 -4.04
N SER A 17 -10.07 -3.28 -3.96
CA SER A 17 -10.40 -2.29 -4.99
C SER A 17 -9.19 -1.48 -5.46
N PHE A 18 -9.04 -1.29 -6.76
CA PHE A 18 -7.94 -0.54 -7.37
C PHE A 18 -8.45 0.66 -8.15
N GLY A 19 -7.86 1.82 -7.94
CA GLY A 19 -8.15 3.05 -8.66
C GLY A 19 -7.52 3.09 -10.05
N ASP A 20 -7.96 4.06 -10.84
CA ASP A 20 -7.51 4.25 -12.21
C ASP A 20 -6.01 4.57 -12.25
N TYR A 21 -5.27 3.98 -13.19
CA TYR A 21 -3.82 4.17 -13.34
C TYR A 21 -2.95 3.73 -12.14
N ALA A 22 -3.48 2.94 -11.21
CA ALA A 22 -2.66 2.30 -10.18
C ALA A 22 -1.62 1.36 -10.81
N SER A 23 -0.45 1.25 -10.17
CA SER A 23 0.69 0.45 -10.64
C SER A 23 1.38 -0.27 -9.49
N PHE A 24 1.79 -1.52 -9.73
CA PHE A 24 2.39 -2.41 -8.74
C PHE A 24 3.63 -3.08 -9.35
N GLY A 25 4.71 -3.14 -8.57
CA GLY A 25 5.93 -3.84 -8.93
C GLY A 25 5.81 -5.36 -8.75
N ASP A 26 6.86 -6.06 -9.14
CA ASP A 26 6.88 -7.52 -9.14
C ASP A 26 6.78 -8.08 -7.71
N TYR A 27 6.10 -9.22 -7.51
CA TYR A 27 5.96 -9.90 -6.21
C TYR A 27 5.20 -9.11 -5.12
N ALA A 28 4.35 -8.14 -5.48
CA ALA A 28 3.48 -7.47 -4.52
C ALA A 28 2.34 -8.39 -4.00
N SER A 29 1.91 -8.21 -2.74
CA SER A 29 0.86 -9.04 -2.10
C SER A 29 -0.15 -8.22 -1.28
N PHE A 30 -1.44 -8.57 -1.31
CA PHE A 30 -2.53 -7.80 -0.71
C PHE A 30 -3.41 -8.67 0.22
N GLY A 31 -3.90 -8.10 1.33
CA GLY A 31 -4.89 -8.73 2.21
C GLY A 31 -6.33 -8.31 1.88
N ASP A 32 -7.31 -9.06 2.41
CA ASP A 32 -8.76 -8.85 2.23
C ASP A 32 -9.18 -7.38 2.39
N TYR A 33 -10.14 -6.88 1.60
CA TYR A 33 -10.69 -5.52 1.69
C TYR A 33 -9.70 -4.36 1.47
N ALA A 34 -8.52 -4.59 0.91
CA ALA A 34 -7.57 -3.53 0.64
C ALA A 34 -8.04 -2.59 -0.48
N ARG A 35 -7.86 -1.27 -0.32
CA ARG A 35 -8.30 -0.24 -1.28
C ARG A 35 -7.16 0.68 -1.71
N PHE A 36 -7.04 0.90 -3.01
CA PHE A 36 -5.99 1.72 -3.61
C PHE A 36 -6.63 2.82 -4.45
N GLY A 37 -6.26 4.08 -4.21
CA GLY A 37 -6.74 5.23 -4.96
C GLY A 37 -6.10 5.36 -6.34
N ASP A 38 -6.66 6.26 -7.14
CA ASP A 38 -6.19 6.53 -8.50
C ASP A 38 -4.72 6.99 -8.52
N GLY A 39 -3.97 6.52 -9.51
CA GLY A 39 -2.57 6.89 -9.72
C GLY A 39 -1.59 6.36 -8.66
N ALA A 40 -2.04 5.49 -7.74
CA ALA A 40 -1.17 4.94 -6.71
C ALA A 40 -0.06 4.04 -7.31
N ARG A 41 1.14 4.05 -6.72
CA ARG A 41 2.33 3.34 -7.22
C ARG A 41 3.04 2.58 -6.12
N PHE A 42 3.29 1.30 -6.32
CA PHE A 42 3.94 0.44 -5.34
C PHE A 42 5.12 -0.29 -5.97
N GLY A 43 6.27 -0.30 -5.31
CA GLY A 43 7.47 -0.98 -5.78
C GLY A 43 7.43 -2.50 -5.59
N ASP A 44 8.45 -3.19 -6.11
CA ASP A 44 8.56 -4.65 -6.07
C ASP A 44 8.57 -5.18 -4.62
N GLY A 45 7.95 -6.33 -4.37
CA GLY A 45 7.94 -7.00 -3.07
C GLY A 45 7.08 -6.33 -2.00
N ALA A 46 6.27 -5.33 -2.36
CA ALA A 46 5.39 -4.63 -1.41
C ALA A 46 4.27 -5.53 -0.85
N ARG A 47 3.96 -5.44 0.44
CA ARG A 47 2.96 -6.25 1.13
C ARG A 47 1.95 -5.40 1.89
N PHE A 48 0.67 -5.70 1.77
CA PHE A 48 -0.43 -4.96 2.39
C PHE A 48 -1.32 -5.90 3.21
N GLY A 49 -1.66 -5.51 4.43
CA GLY A 49 -2.56 -6.26 5.31
C GLY A 49 -4.04 -6.10 4.95
N VAL A 50 -4.89 -6.78 5.72
CA VAL A 50 -6.35 -6.77 5.58
C VAL A 50 -6.90 -5.38 5.89
N GLY A 51 -7.75 -4.84 5.02
CA GLY A 51 -8.43 -3.55 5.20
C GLY A 51 -7.50 -2.34 5.05
N ALA A 52 -6.35 -2.50 4.42
CA ALA A 52 -5.44 -1.39 4.15
C ALA A 52 -6.00 -0.44 3.08
N ILE A 53 -6.02 0.86 3.33
CA ILE A 53 -6.58 1.88 2.43
C ILE A 53 -5.51 2.90 2.07
N PHE A 54 -5.37 3.18 0.78
CA PHE A 54 -4.40 4.10 0.20
C PHE A 54 -5.10 5.14 -0.65
N GLY A 55 -4.82 6.43 -0.42
CA GLY A 55 -5.39 7.54 -1.16
C GLY A 55 -4.86 7.67 -2.59
N VAL A 56 -5.47 8.59 -3.33
CA VAL A 56 -5.06 8.96 -4.70
C VAL A 56 -3.62 9.50 -4.67
N GLY A 57 -2.81 9.09 -5.66
CA GLY A 57 -1.43 9.58 -5.83
C GLY A 57 -0.40 8.96 -4.86
N ALA A 58 -0.79 8.01 -4.01
CA ALA A 58 0.13 7.43 -3.04
C ALA A 58 1.27 6.63 -3.71
N SER A 59 2.51 6.77 -3.25
CA SER A 59 3.70 6.12 -3.82
C SER A 59 4.52 5.38 -2.76
N PHE A 60 4.93 4.15 -3.02
CA PHE A 60 5.65 3.30 -2.07
C PHE A 60 6.82 2.60 -2.75
N GLY A 61 7.98 2.58 -2.07
CA GLY A 61 9.19 1.93 -2.56
C GLY A 61 9.16 0.41 -2.49
N ARG A 62 10.24 -0.21 -2.98
CA ARG A 62 10.48 -1.66 -2.94
C ARG A 62 10.45 -2.20 -1.50
N ASP A 63 9.95 -3.42 -1.31
CA ASP A 63 9.92 -4.17 -0.04
C ASP A 63 9.15 -3.47 1.10
N ALA A 64 8.19 -2.61 0.74
CA ALA A 64 7.32 -1.97 1.71
C ALA A 64 6.34 -2.98 2.34
N ILE A 65 6.02 -2.88 3.63
CA ILE A 65 5.11 -3.79 4.35
C ILE A 65 4.13 -2.97 5.18
N PHE A 66 2.83 -3.19 5.01
CA PHE A 66 1.76 -2.53 5.75
C PHE A 66 0.93 -3.59 6.46
N GLY A 67 0.63 -3.37 7.74
CA GLY A 67 -0.21 -4.26 8.54
C GLY A 67 -1.70 -4.06 8.25
N ASP A 68 -2.52 -4.76 9.02
CA ASP A 68 -3.98 -4.72 8.86
C ASP A 68 -4.56 -3.36 9.32
N GLY A 69 -5.57 -2.87 8.60
CA GLY A 69 -6.31 -1.65 8.93
C GLY A 69 -5.50 -0.36 8.76
N THR A 70 -4.42 -0.38 7.99
CA THR A 70 -3.63 0.84 7.75
C THR A 70 -4.36 1.81 6.82
N LEU A 71 -4.38 3.10 7.13
CA LEU A 71 -5.01 4.15 6.34
C LEU A 71 -3.97 5.20 5.92
N PHE A 72 -3.82 5.43 4.61
CA PHE A 72 -2.98 6.47 4.04
C PHE A 72 -3.81 7.42 3.19
N GLY A 73 -3.63 8.72 3.41
CA GLY A 73 -4.32 9.77 2.67
C GLY A 73 -3.74 10.05 1.28
N TYR A 74 -4.23 11.14 0.69
CA TYR A 74 -3.81 11.65 -0.61
C TYR A 74 -2.30 11.93 -0.67
N ASP A 75 -1.68 11.59 -1.81
CA ASP A 75 -0.27 11.83 -2.16
C ASP A 75 0.77 11.29 -1.16
N ALA A 76 0.41 10.26 -0.40
CA ALA A 76 1.27 9.65 0.59
C ALA A 76 2.48 8.92 -0.05
N SER A 77 3.71 9.25 0.32
CA SER A 77 4.95 8.80 -0.34
C SER A 77 5.93 8.12 0.63
N PHE A 78 6.33 6.86 0.38
CA PHE A 78 7.26 6.12 1.26
C PHE A 78 8.42 5.48 0.50
N GLY A 79 9.60 5.50 1.12
CA GLY A 79 10.84 4.97 0.55
C GLY A 79 10.96 3.45 0.61
N VAL A 80 12.07 2.95 0.06
CA VAL A 80 12.41 1.50 0.07
C VAL A 80 12.46 0.96 1.49
N GLY A 81 11.87 -0.21 1.69
CA GLY A 81 11.87 -0.96 2.95
C GLY A 81 10.92 -0.44 4.02
N ALA A 82 9.97 0.45 3.66
CA ALA A 82 9.00 1.03 4.58
C ALA A 82 8.12 -0.04 5.27
N ARG A 83 8.08 -0.12 6.60
CA ARG A 83 7.21 -1.07 7.32
C ARG A 83 6.22 -0.34 8.24
N PHE A 84 4.97 -0.76 8.31
CA PHE A 84 3.96 -0.25 9.23
C PHE A 84 3.14 -1.40 9.80
N GLY A 85 2.82 -1.34 11.09
CA GLY A 85 2.06 -2.35 11.82
C GLY A 85 0.55 -2.11 11.75
N VAL A 86 -0.20 -2.94 12.48
CA VAL A 86 -1.66 -2.90 12.55
C VAL A 86 -2.16 -1.52 12.99
N GLY A 87 -3.14 -0.98 12.26
CA GLY A 87 -3.88 0.23 12.60
C GLY A 87 -3.18 1.56 12.30
N ALA A 88 -2.12 1.58 11.48
CA ALA A 88 -1.42 2.83 11.18
C ALA A 88 -2.30 3.83 10.41
N SER A 89 -2.31 5.12 10.79
CA SER A 89 -3.11 6.17 10.16
C SER A 89 -2.22 7.34 9.75
N PHE A 90 -2.31 7.81 8.50
CA PHE A 90 -1.65 9.03 8.01
C PHE A 90 -2.51 9.73 6.97
N GLY A 91 -2.58 11.06 7.00
CA GLY A 91 -3.40 11.87 6.08
C GLY A 91 -2.77 13.22 5.70
N ARG A 92 -3.07 13.64 4.46
CA ARG A 92 -2.73 14.88 3.73
C ARG A 92 -1.48 15.62 4.27
N ASP A 93 -0.23 15.31 3.91
CA ASP A 93 0.36 14.73 2.70
C ASP A 93 1.59 13.86 3.10
N ALA A 94 1.38 12.59 3.42
CA ALA A 94 2.39 11.81 4.13
C ALA A 94 3.67 11.57 3.31
N SER A 95 4.87 11.65 3.91
CA SER A 95 6.14 11.44 3.20
C SER A 95 7.22 10.83 4.13
N PHE A 96 7.73 9.61 3.86
CA PHE A 96 8.87 9.06 4.63
C PHE A 96 9.81 8.12 3.84
N GLY A 97 11.08 8.50 3.74
CA GLY A 97 12.24 7.67 3.35
C GLY A 97 13.46 8.04 4.22
N ALA A 98 14.55 7.27 4.33
CA ALA A 98 14.95 5.99 3.72
C ALA A 98 15.00 4.87 4.78
N ASN A 99 14.57 3.64 4.41
CA ASN A 99 14.44 2.43 5.26
C ASN A 99 13.36 2.46 6.38
N CYS A 100 12.20 3.09 6.15
CA CYS A 100 11.22 3.33 7.21
C CYS A 100 10.64 2.06 7.88
N LYS A 101 10.29 2.11 9.18
CA LYS A 101 9.62 1.02 9.94
C LYS A 101 8.75 1.59 11.07
N ALA A 102 7.58 1.02 11.33
CA ALA A 102 6.75 1.23 12.51
C ALA A 102 6.04 -0.09 12.87
N LEU A 103 6.44 -0.72 13.97
CA LEU A 103 5.90 -1.97 14.50
C LEU A 103 5.56 -1.76 15.98
N GLN A 104 4.42 -1.12 16.22
CA GLN A 104 3.39 -1.28 17.25
C GLN A 104 2.81 0.08 17.67
N TRP A 105 1.47 0.18 17.60
CA TRP A 105 0.60 1.33 17.89
C TRP A 105 0.97 2.63 17.16
N VAL A 106 0.38 2.88 15.99
CA VAL A 106 0.39 4.23 15.39
C VAL A 106 -1.04 4.72 15.21
N THR A 107 -1.39 5.73 16.00
CA THR A 107 -2.54 6.62 15.85
C THR A 107 -2.01 8.04 15.91
N LEU A 108 -2.30 8.87 14.91
CA LEU A 108 -2.52 10.33 14.98
C LEU A 108 -3.07 10.84 13.64
#